data_AF-A0A2G5SD06-F1
#
_entry.id   AF-A0A2G5SD06-F1
#
_cell.length_a   1.000
_cell.length_b   1.000
_cell.length_c   1.000
_cell.angle_alpha   90.00
_cell.angle_beta   90.00
_cell.angle_gamma   90.00
#
_symmetry.space_group_name_H-M   'P 1'
#
loop_
_entity.id
_entity.type
_entity.pdbx_description
1 polymer ?
#
loop_
_entity_poly.entity_id
_entity_poly.type
_entity_poly.pdbx_seq_one_letter_code
_entity_poly.pdbx_strand_id
1 'polypeptide(L)'
;MFSFSRVVLVSAVLLSPMAALALNTVEQAKQDATGLIRCWEPTEDGNYTLSKPVFELCSYMPASNNFESFHVNGVDMSSDNYENIMKMFEAQHPRHALVNLCLQEAYQIQKPALPSQSMIRCICKRSGCNVPMPFLKFLEVNQKVIQ
;
A
#
# COMPACT_ATOMS: atom_id res chain seq x y z
N MET A 1 -35.35 -20.66 -58.15
CA MET A 1 -35.56 -20.00 -56.84
C MET A 1 -34.26 -20.08 -56.06
N PHE A 2 -33.51 -18.97 -55.95
CA PHE A 2 -32.31 -18.91 -55.10
C PHE A 2 -32.55 -17.86 -54.02
N SER A 3 -32.60 -18.31 -52.76
CA SER A 3 -32.83 -17.48 -51.58
C SER A 3 -31.48 -17.01 -51.05
N PHE A 4 -31.19 -15.72 -51.18
CA PHE A 4 -30.03 -15.09 -50.55
C PHE A 4 -30.40 -14.67 -49.12
N SER A 5 -30.06 -15.48 -48.13
CA SER A 5 -30.13 -15.08 -46.72
C SER A 5 -29.02 -14.07 -46.43
N ARG A 6 -29.39 -12.81 -46.18
CA ARG A 6 -28.49 -11.76 -45.70
C ARG A 6 -28.18 -12.01 -44.22
N VAL A 7 -26.97 -12.47 -43.92
CA VAL A 7 -26.43 -12.48 -42.56
C VAL A 7 -25.90 -11.08 -42.26
N VAL A 8 -26.59 -10.35 -41.38
CA VAL A 8 -26.13 -9.05 -40.87
C VAL A 8 -25.27 -9.32 -39.64
N LEU A 9 -23.95 -9.21 -39.78
CA LEU A 9 -23.01 -9.21 -38.66
C LEU A 9 -23.07 -7.85 -37.97
N VAL A 10 -23.79 -7.79 -36.84
CA VAL A 10 -23.76 -6.62 -35.96
C VAL A 10 -22.58 -6.81 -35.00
N SER A 11 -21.41 -6.27 -35.37
CA SER A 11 -20.30 -6.11 -34.43
C SER A 11 -20.64 -5.00 -33.44
N ALA A 12 -21.14 -5.36 -32.27
CA ALA A 12 -21.24 -4.47 -31.13
C ALA A 12 -19.83 -4.28 -30.55
N VAL A 13 -19.15 -3.22 -30.96
CA VAL A 13 -17.94 -2.75 -30.27
C VAL A 13 -18.39 -2.15 -28.95
N LEU A 14 -18.25 -2.91 -27.86
CA LEU A 14 -18.37 -2.39 -26.50
C LEU A 14 -17.18 -1.45 -26.24
N LEU A 15 -17.31 -0.20 -26.64
CA LEU A 15 -16.44 0.88 -26.17
C LEU A 15 -16.68 1.00 -24.67
N SER A 16 -15.82 0.38 -23.86
CA SER A 16 -15.81 0.57 -22.42
C SER A 16 -15.39 2.01 -22.13
N PRO A 17 -16.24 2.89 -21.58
CA PRO A 17 -15.83 4.22 -21.21
C PRO A 17 -15.31 4.16 -19.77
N MET A 18 -14.19 3.48 -19.56
CA MET A 18 -13.35 3.77 -18.40
C MET A 18 -12.26 4.74 -18.88
N ALA A 19 -12.68 5.95 -19.24
CA ALA A 19 -11.84 7.08 -18.95
C ALA A 19 -11.75 7.09 -17.42
N ALA A 20 -10.71 6.45 -16.87
CA ALA A 20 -10.40 6.55 -15.45
C ALA A 20 -10.30 8.05 -15.17
N LEU A 21 -11.32 8.61 -14.52
CA LEU A 21 -11.25 9.97 -14.01
C LEU A 21 -9.97 10.03 -13.21
N ALA A 22 -9.09 10.98 -13.55
CA ALA A 22 -7.88 11.21 -12.78
C ALA A 22 -8.31 11.65 -11.38
N LEU A 23 -8.39 10.68 -10.46
CA LEU A 23 -8.76 10.93 -9.07
C LEU A 23 -7.70 11.81 -8.44
N ASN A 24 -8.13 12.73 -7.60
CA ASN A 24 -7.18 13.48 -6.78
C ASN A 24 -6.62 12.57 -5.67
N THR A 25 -5.55 13.03 -5.01
CA THR A 25 -4.86 12.26 -3.96
C THR A 25 -5.79 11.77 -2.84
N VAL A 26 -6.78 12.57 -2.45
CA VAL A 26 -7.71 12.21 -1.37
C VAL A 26 -8.67 11.12 -1.84
N GLU A 27 -9.21 11.24 -3.05
CA GLU A 27 -10.11 10.24 -3.63
C GLU A 27 -9.40 8.91 -3.86
N GLN A 28 -8.17 8.95 -4.38
CA GLN A 28 -7.40 7.72 -4.57
C GLN A 28 -7.09 7.04 -3.24
N ALA A 29 -6.63 7.79 -2.22
CA ALA A 29 -6.33 7.22 -0.91
C ALA A 29 -7.58 6.58 -0.27
N LYS A 30 -8.77 7.18 -0.46
CA LYS A 30 -10.04 6.59 -0.02
C LYS A 30 -10.41 5.32 -0.77
N GLN A 31 -10.14 5.27 -2.07
CA GLN A 31 -10.40 4.06 -2.86
C GLN A 31 -9.46 2.93 -2.44
N ASP A 32 -8.17 3.23 -2.29
CA ASP A 32 -7.14 2.27 -1.88
C ASP A 32 -7.42 1.68 -0.48
N ALA A 33 -8.06 2.47 0.41
CA ALA A 33 -8.42 2.05 1.75
C ALA A 33 -9.48 0.93 1.83
N THR A 34 -10.13 0.56 0.73
CA THR A 34 -11.24 -0.41 0.74
C THR A 34 -10.85 -1.84 0.32
N GLY A 35 -9.63 -2.05 -0.17
CA GLY A 35 -9.22 -3.33 -0.77
C GLY A 35 -7.99 -3.96 -0.15
N LEU A 36 -7.71 -5.20 -0.59
CA LEU A 36 -6.40 -5.81 -0.37
C LEU A 36 -5.38 -5.19 -1.33
N ILE A 37 -4.19 -4.94 -0.80
CA ILE A 37 -3.11 -4.22 -1.46
C ILE A 37 -1.90 -5.13 -1.69
N ARG A 38 -1.07 -4.69 -2.64
CA ARG A 38 0.21 -5.31 -2.95
C ARG A 38 1.31 -4.62 -2.15
N CYS A 39 2.21 -5.35 -1.52
CA CYS A 39 3.33 -4.78 -0.77
C CYS A 39 4.65 -5.22 -1.38
N TRP A 40 5.68 -4.38 -1.27
CA TRP A 40 7.04 -4.81 -1.56
C TRP A 40 7.50 -5.76 -0.46
N GLU A 41 8.06 -6.89 -0.88
CA GLU A 41 8.60 -7.94 -0.01
C GLU A 41 10.01 -8.33 -0.48
N PRO A 42 10.92 -8.63 0.45
CA PRO A 42 12.23 -9.15 0.10
C PRO A 42 12.10 -10.54 -0.52
N THR A 43 12.93 -10.79 -1.52
CA THR A 43 13.14 -12.10 -2.15
C THR A 43 14.35 -12.79 -1.53
N GLU A 44 14.46 -14.10 -1.71
CA GLU A 44 15.61 -14.89 -1.20
C GLU A 44 16.96 -14.36 -1.72
N ASP A 45 16.97 -13.79 -2.93
CA ASP A 45 18.16 -13.20 -3.57
C ASP A 45 18.53 -11.80 -3.05
N GLY A 46 17.80 -11.27 -2.05
CA GLY A 46 18.02 -9.93 -1.51
C GLY A 46 17.45 -8.79 -2.36
N ASN A 47 16.77 -9.10 -3.47
CA ASN A 47 15.98 -8.14 -4.25
C ASN A 47 14.59 -7.94 -3.63
N TYR A 48 13.78 -7.05 -4.21
CA TYR A 48 12.40 -6.82 -3.78
C TYR A 48 11.43 -7.09 -4.92
N THR A 49 10.27 -7.66 -4.60
CA THR A 49 9.17 -7.87 -5.54
C THR A 49 7.85 -7.39 -4.96
N LEU A 50 6.92 -7.02 -5.83
CA LEU A 50 5.59 -6.60 -5.45
C LEU A 50 4.68 -7.83 -5.34
N SER A 51 4.09 -8.03 -4.16
CA SER A 51 3.22 -9.17 -3.87
C SER A 51 1.95 -9.22 -4.75
N LYS A 52 1.20 -10.31 -4.60
CA LYS A 52 -0.23 -10.35 -4.97
C LYS A 52 -1.03 -9.43 -4.05
N PRO A 53 -2.23 -8.97 -4.43
CA PRO A 53 -3.07 -8.11 -3.58
C PRO A 53 -3.70 -8.95 -2.45
N VAL A 54 -2.94 -9.20 -1.39
CA VAL A 54 -3.32 -10.11 -0.29
C VAL A 54 -3.20 -9.47 1.09
N PHE A 55 -2.59 -8.28 1.19
CA PHE A 55 -2.37 -7.62 2.47
C PHE A 55 -3.41 -6.54 2.71
N GLU A 56 -3.74 -6.26 3.97
CA GLU A 56 -4.56 -5.10 4.33
C GLU A 56 -3.74 -3.83 4.52
N LEU A 57 -2.47 -3.98 4.93
CA LEU A 57 -1.54 -2.91 5.25
C LEU A 57 -0.13 -3.31 4.80
N CYS A 58 0.67 -2.34 4.36
CA CYS A 58 2.10 -2.53 4.17
C CYS A 58 2.89 -1.84 5.29
N SER A 59 4.06 -2.39 5.60
CA SER A 59 5.00 -1.89 6.60
C SER A 59 6.31 -1.47 5.94
N TYR A 60 6.86 -0.36 6.42
CA TYR A 60 8.20 0.14 6.16
C TYR A 60 8.87 0.47 7.50
N MET A 61 10.06 -0.05 7.75
CA MET A 61 10.80 0.16 8.99
C MET A 61 12.25 0.53 8.66
N PRO A 62 12.67 1.79 8.80
CA PRO A 62 14.08 2.14 8.67
C PRO A 62 14.90 1.56 9.83
N ALA A 63 16.19 1.32 9.63
CA ALA A 63 17.08 0.91 10.71
C ALA A 63 17.25 2.07 11.72
N SER A 64 17.31 1.73 13.01
CA SER A 64 17.30 2.70 14.11
C SER A 64 18.52 3.64 14.13
N ASN A 65 19.64 3.22 13.54
CA ASN A 65 20.90 3.95 13.50
C ASN A 65 21.30 4.42 12.09
N ASN A 66 20.52 4.06 11.06
CA ASN A 66 20.84 4.35 9.67
C ASN A 66 19.58 4.39 8.81
N PHE A 67 19.22 5.57 8.31
CA PHE A 67 18.05 5.76 7.46
C PHE A 67 18.24 5.32 6.00
N GLU A 68 19.44 4.85 5.63
CA GLU A 68 19.71 4.23 4.33
C GLU A 68 19.33 2.75 4.29
N SER A 69 19.23 2.10 5.45
CA SER A 69 18.83 0.69 5.57
C SER A 69 17.40 0.59 6.08
N PHE A 70 16.66 -0.39 5.57
CA PHE A 70 15.23 -0.53 5.85
C PHE A 70 14.78 -1.99 5.71
N HIS A 71 13.60 -2.25 6.27
CA HIS A 71 12.83 -3.47 6.09
C HIS A 71 11.44 -3.12 5.58
N VAL A 72 10.96 -3.87 4.60
CA VAL A 72 9.62 -3.69 4.03
C VAL A 72 8.93 -5.04 3.94
N ASN A 73 7.65 -5.07 4.26
CA ASN A 73 6.84 -6.28 4.22
C ASN A 73 5.34 -5.95 4.19
N GLY A 74 4.52 -6.91 3.78
CA GLY A 74 3.09 -6.88 4.11
C GLY A 74 2.89 -7.14 5.61
N VAL A 75 1.90 -6.46 6.21
CA VAL A 75 1.58 -6.62 7.62
C VAL A 75 0.82 -7.93 7.84
N ASP A 76 1.28 -8.74 8.79
CA ASP A 76 0.50 -9.83 9.34
C ASP A 76 -0.51 -9.27 10.35
N MET A 77 -1.79 -9.25 9.97
CA MET A 77 -2.87 -8.70 10.80
C MET A 77 -3.10 -9.47 12.10
N SER A 78 -2.53 -10.68 12.25
CA SER A 78 -2.60 -11.47 13.48
C SER A 78 -1.48 -11.14 14.49
N SER A 79 -0.48 -10.37 14.09
CA SER A 79 0.70 -10.06 14.91
C SER A 79 0.46 -9.01 16.00
N ASP A 80 -0.59 -8.20 15.89
CA ASP A 80 -0.96 -7.15 16.85
C ASP A 80 -2.44 -6.74 16.70
N ASN A 81 -2.96 -5.89 17.58
CA ASN A 81 -4.26 -5.25 17.43
C ASN A 81 -4.17 -3.99 16.55
N TYR A 82 -4.47 -4.16 15.27
CA TYR A 82 -4.47 -3.09 14.27
C TYR A 82 -5.80 -2.31 14.16
N GLU A 83 -6.80 -2.59 15.00
CA GLU A 83 -8.15 -1.99 14.87
C GLU A 83 -8.10 -0.45 14.85
N ASN A 84 -7.31 0.15 15.74
CA ASN A 84 -7.19 1.61 15.81
C ASN A 84 -6.46 2.19 14.60
N ILE A 85 -5.44 1.50 14.09
CA ILE A 85 -4.70 1.91 12.89
C ILE A 85 -5.63 1.86 11.68
N MET A 86 -6.42 0.79 11.54
CA MET A 86 -7.41 0.65 10.46
C MET A 86 -8.45 1.77 10.50
N LYS A 87 -8.99 2.08 11.69
CA LYS A 87 -9.92 3.20 11.89
C LYS A 87 -9.34 4.55 11.44
N MET A 88 -8.05 4.78 11.59
CA MET A 88 -7.41 6.03 11.12
C MET A 88 -7.37 6.13 9.59
N PHE A 89 -7.19 5.00 8.88
CA PHE A 89 -7.26 4.97 7.41
C PHE A 89 -8.71 5.04 6.90
N GLU A 90 -9.66 4.47 7.64
CA GLU A 90 -11.08 4.50 7.34
C GLU A 90 -11.76 5.83 7.70
N ALA A 91 -11.16 6.67 8.54
CA ALA A 91 -11.70 7.96 8.94
C ALA A 91 -11.77 8.93 7.73
N GLN A 92 -12.88 8.87 7.00
CA GLN A 92 -13.06 9.64 5.77
C GLN A 92 -13.62 11.03 6.05
N HIS A 93 -12.76 12.04 6.07
CA HIS A 93 -13.19 13.43 5.93
C HIS A 93 -13.29 13.77 4.42
N PRO A 94 -14.28 14.54 3.93
CA PRO A 94 -14.45 14.78 2.49
C PRO A 94 -13.19 15.30 1.79
N ARG A 95 -12.41 16.14 2.48
CA ARG A 95 -11.21 16.82 1.94
C ARG A 95 -9.87 16.28 2.48
N HIS A 96 -9.88 15.16 3.19
CA HIS A 96 -8.68 14.63 3.83
C HIS A 96 -8.71 13.10 3.83
N ALA A 97 -7.55 12.49 3.59
CA ALA A 97 -7.33 11.06 3.70
C ALA A 97 -5.92 10.82 4.25
N LEU A 98 -5.78 9.81 5.11
CA LEU A 98 -4.49 9.39 5.63
C LEU A 98 -3.79 8.51 4.59
N VAL A 99 -2.55 8.84 4.23
CA VAL A 99 -1.76 8.07 3.24
C VAL A 99 -0.83 7.10 3.96
N ASN A 100 -0.06 7.61 4.92
CA ASN A 100 0.89 6.85 5.74
C ASN A 100 0.77 7.28 7.21
N LEU A 101 1.01 6.35 8.12
CA LEU A 101 1.15 6.56 9.56
C LEU A 101 2.51 6.07 10.03
N CYS A 102 3.40 6.98 10.44
CA CYS A 102 4.69 6.61 11.01
C CYS A 102 4.64 6.70 12.54
N LEU A 103 4.99 5.59 13.18
CA LEU A 103 4.99 5.39 14.62
C LEU A 103 6.43 5.36 15.11
N GLN A 104 6.70 5.98 16.26
CA GLN A 104 7.93 5.76 17.01
C GLN A 104 7.58 4.85 18.19
N GLU A 105 8.15 3.65 18.19
CA GLU A 105 7.74 2.54 19.05
C GLU A 105 8.92 2.09 19.91
N ALA A 106 8.65 1.74 21.16
CA ALA A 106 9.63 1.17 22.07
C ALA A 106 9.46 -0.34 22.13
N TYR A 107 10.52 -1.08 21.80
CA TYR A 107 10.53 -2.53 21.80
C TYR A 107 11.53 -3.08 22.82
N GLN A 108 11.08 -4.08 23.57
CA GLN A 108 11.92 -4.92 24.41
C GLN A 108 12.14 -6.26 23.72
N ILE A 109 13.06 -6.30 22.75
CA ILE A 109 13.36 -7.53 21.97
C ILE A 109 14.27 -8.48 22.76
N GLN A 110 15.05 -7.93 23.71
CA GLN A 110 15.99 -8.67 24.53
C GLN A 110 15.46 -8.91 25.95
N LYS A 111 16.23 -9.59 26.80
CA LYS A 111 15.89 -9.89 28.19
C LYS A 111 15.52 -8.59 28.97
N PRO A 112 14.62 -8.63 29.97
CA PRO A 112 14.14 -7.44 30.69
C PRO A 112 15.22 -6.54 31.31
N ALA A 113 16.41 -7.10 31.58
CA ALA A 113 17.54 -6.37 32.15
C ALA A 113 18.34 -5.55 31.12
N LEU A 114 18.03 -5.67 29.83
CA LEU A 114 18.72 -4.96 28.75
C LEU A 114 17.88 -3.78 28.25
N PRO A 115 18.50 -2.68 27.80
CA PRO A 115 17.77 -1.49 27.38
C PRO A 115 16.75 -1.79 26.26
N SER A 116 15.57 -1.19 26.38
CA SER A 116 14.60 -1.13 25.29
C SER A 116 15.15 -0.33 24.12
N GLN A 117 14.74 -0.67 22.91
CA GLN A 117 15.14 0.03 21.70
C GLN A 117 13.96 0.81 21.14
N SER A 118 14.18 2.03 20.68
CA SER A 118 13.18 2.74 19.88
C SER A 118 13.37 2.44 18.40
N MET A 119 12.29 2.15 17.69
CA MET A 119 12.28 2.03 16.23
C MET A 119 11.17 2.88 15.64
N ILE A 120 11.34 3.24 14.36
CA ILE A 120 10.29 3.89 13.59
C ILE A 120 9.65 2.82 12.72
N ARG A 121 8.32 2.79 12.66
CA ARG A 121 7.58 1.93 11.75
C ARG A 121 6.51 2.74 11.05
N CYS A 122 6.53 2.76 9.73
CA CYS A 122 5.52 3.39 8.91
C CYS A 122 4.57 2.33 8.34
N ILE A 123 3.28 2.59 8.49
CA ILE A 123 2.19 1.77 7.98
C ILE A 123 1.46 2.55 6.90
N CYS A 124 1.05 1.88 5.84
CA CYS A 124 0.33 2.50 4.74
C CYS A 124 -0.68 1.55 4.10
N LYS A 125 -1.76 2.13 3.55
CA LYS A 125 -2.90 1.39 3.00
C LYS A 125 -3.08 1.66 1.50
N ARG A 126 -2.04 1.40 0.72
CA ARG A 126 -2.01 1.55 -0.74
C ARG A 126 -1.05 0.56 -1.38
N SER A 127 -1.37 0.04 -2.56
CA SER A 127 -0.47 -0.87 -3.26
C SER A 127 0.90 -0.23 -3.53
N GLY A 128 1.98 -0.92 -3.14
CA GLY A 128 3.36 -0.52 -3.35
C GLY A 128 3.83 0.65 -2.48
N CYS A 129 3.06 1.06 -1.46
CA CYS A 129 3.41 2.24 -0.64
C CYS A 129 4.70 2.06 0.18
N ASN A 130 5.05 0.83 0.57
CA ASN A 130 6.29 0.50 1.28
C ASN A 130 7.49 0.34 0.33
N VAL A 131 7.74 1.32 -0.53
CA VAL A 131 8.80 1.23 -1.55
C VAL A 131 10.17 1.00 -0.90
N PRO A 132 10.97 0.02 -1.38
CA PRO A 132 12.27 -0.33 -0.81
C PRO A 132 13.34 0.70 -1.18
N MET A 133 13.40 1.79 -0.42
CA MET A 133 14.37 2.87 -0.59
C MET A 133 14.68 3.55 0.75
N PRO A 134 15.75 4.37 0.84
CA PRO A 134 16.07 5.14 2.04
C PRO A 134 14.90 5.98 2.56
N PHE A 135 14.85 6.19 3.87
CA PHE A 135 13.65 6.68 4.57
C PHE A 135 13.15 8.03 4.05
N LEU A 136 14.05 9.00 3.84
CA LEU A 136 13.65 10.32 3.34
C LEU A 136 13.02 10.23 1.95
N LYS A 137 13.59 9.40 1.08
CA LYS A 137 13.06 9.16 -0.26
C LYS A 137 11.71 8.42 -0.21
N PHE A 138 11.56 7.48 0.71
CA PHE A 138 10.28 6.81 0.97
C PHE A 138 9.20 7.83 1.37
N LEU A 139 9.51 8.78 2.24
CA LEU A 139 8.58 9.84 2.63
C LEU A 139 8.20 10.71 1.43
N GLU A 140 9.18 11.15 0.64
CA GLU A 140 8.96 11.96 -0.57
C GLU A 140 8.08 11.26 -1.60
N VAL A 141 8.35 9.98 -1.91
CA VAL A 141 7.55 9.21 -2.88
C VAL A 141 6.12 9.06 -2.41
N ASN A 142 5.88 8.91 -1.11
CA ASN A 142 4.54 8.76 -0.58
C ASN A 142 3.78 10.08 -0.39
N GLN A 143 4.42 11.25 -0.53
CA GLN A 143 3.71 12.53 -0.60
C GLN A 143 2.86 12.64 -1.87
N LYS A 144 3.22 11.89 -2.91
CA LYS A 144 2.49 11.85 -4.18
C LYS A 144 1.76 10.52 -4.31
N VAL A 145 0.59 10.56 -4.91
CA VAL A 145 -0.03 9.34 -5.41
C VAL A 145 0.71 8.92 -6.67
N ILE A 146 1.18 7.67 -6.68
CA ILE A 146 1.74 7.06 -7.88
C ILE A 146 0.55 6.88 -8.82
N GLN A 147 0.46 7.76 -9.83
CA GLN A 147 -0.47 7.63 -10.96
C GLN A 147 0.16 6.75 -12.04
#